data_AF-A0A384A7Z3-F1
#
_entry.id   AF-A0A384A7Z3-F1
#
_cell.length_a   1.000
_cell.length_b   1.000
_cell.length_c   1.000
_cell.angle_alpha   90.00
_cell.angle_beta   90.00
_cell.angle_gamma   90.00
#
_symmetry.space_group_name_H-M   'P 1'
#
loop_
_entity.id
_entity.type
_entity.pdbx_description
1 polymer ?
#
loop_
_entity_poly.entity_id
_entity_poly.type
_entity_poly.pdbx_seq_one_letter_code
_entity_poly.pdbx_strand_id
1 'polypeptide(L)'
;MCYKCKKYHLGICYEGMRSCTLKYHQTCAVENIYLLTGKGRSMYFYSKLSCMTNCEDINFLSFEKRTELICCKHKNYCNLPEGV
;
A
#
# COMPACT_ATOMS: atom_id res chain seq x y z
N MET A 1 -0.02 -13.36 -7.70
CA MET A 1 -1.28 -13.07 -6.99
C MET A 1 -0.98 -12.10 -5.85
N CYS A 2 -1.89 -11.17 -5.54
CA CYS A 2 -1.67 -10.12 -4.54
C CYS A 2 -2.88 -9.98 -3.62
N TYR A 3 -2.68 -9.36 -2.46
CA TYR A 3 -3.79 -8.90 -1.64
C TYR A 3 -4.42 -7.64 -2.21
N LYS A 4 -5.73 -7.51 -2.00
CA LYS A 4 -6.52 -6.34 -2.35
C LYS A 4 -7.32 -5.90 -1.15
N CYS A 5 -7.05 -4.68 -0.69
CA CYS A 5 -7.72 -4.06 0.44
C CYS A 5 -7.72 -2.54 0.29
N LYS A 6 -8.88 -1.88 0.47
CA LYS A 6 -8.96 -0.41 0.40
C LYS A 6 -8.50 0.29 1.66
N LYS A 7 -8.60 -0.38 2.82
CA LYS A 7 -8.19 0.16 4.12
C LYS A 7 -7.65 -0.99 4.97
N TYR A 8 -6.36 -1.22 4.84
CA TYR A 8 -5.60 -2.17 5.66
C TYR A 8 -4.93 -1.42 6.80
N HIS A 9 -5.09 -1.87 8.03
CA HIS A 9 -4.52 -1.22 9.20
C HIS A 9 -4.23 -2.28 10.26
N LEU A 10 -2.97 -2.37 10.70
CA LEU A 10 -2.52 -3.25 11.79
C LEU A 10 -3.04 -4.70 11.66
N GLY A 11 -2.87 -5.31 10.48
CA GLY A 11 -3.32 -6.69 10.24
C GLY A 11 -4.77 -6.85 9.78
N ILE A 12 -5.59 -5.79 9.84
CA ILE A 12 -7.03 -5.87 9.56
C ILE A 12 -7.36 -5.14 8.25
N CYS A 13 -8.13 -5.80 7.37
CA CYS A 13 -8.76 -5.14 6.23
C CYS A 13 -10.24 -4.84 6.53
N TYR A 14 -10.61 -3.56 6.67
CA TYR A 14 -11.95 -3.15 7.12
C TYR A 14 -13.10 -3.55 6.18
N GLU A 15 -12.84 -3.71 4.88
CA GLU A 15 -13.85 -4.14 3.89
C GLU A 15 -13.74 -5.64 3.54
N GLY A 16 -12.97 -6.40 4.33
CA GLY A 16 -12.62 -7.79 4.04
C GLY A 16 -11.45 -7.90 3.07
N MET A 17 -10.50 -8.78 3.42
CA MET A 17 -9.32 -9.03 2.58
C MET A 17 -9.74 -9.79 1.31
N ARG A 18 -9.37 -9.27 0.15
CA ARG A 18 -9.56 -9.93 -1.14
C ARG A 18 -8.22 -10.23 -1.78
N SER A 19 -8.25 -10.97 -2.89
CA SER A 19 -7.09 -11.21 -3.73
C SER A 19 -7.31 -10.69 -5.15
N CYS A 20 -6.22 -10.38 -5.85
CA CYS A 20 -6.24 -10.12 -7.29
C CYS A 20 -5.15 -10.92 -8.01
N THR A 21 -5.47 -11.39 -9.20
CA THR A 21 -4.54 -12.05 -10.11
C THR A 21 -3.84 -11.00 -10.96
N LEU A 22 -2.51 -11.08 -11.03
CA LEU A 22 -1.70 -10.17 -11.83
C LEU A 22 -2.04 -10.36 -13.31
N LYS A 23 -2.38 -9.27 -14.00
CA LYS A 23 -2.49 -9.21 -15.46
C LYS A 23 -1.16 -8.79 -16.10
N TYR A 24 -1.11 -8.74 -17.42
CA TYR A 24 0.06 -8.24 -18.17
C TYR A 24 0.48 -6.85 -17.65
N HIS A 25 1.79 -6.68 -17.38
CA HIS A 25 2.40 -5.49 -16.77
C HIS A 25 1.87 -5.06 -15.38
N GLN A 26 1.09 -5.90 -14.70
CA GLN A 26 0.69 -5.63 -13.31
C GLN A 26 1.66 -6.24 -12.31
N THR A 27 1.77 -5.59 -11.16
CA THR A 27 2.56 -6.03 -10.01
C THR A 27 1.79 -5.78 -8.72
N CYS A 28 2.20 -6.39 -7.61
CA CYS A 28 1.56 -6.13 -6.33
C CYS A 28 2.01 -4.77 -5.81
N ALA A 29 1.11 -4.02 -5.21
CA ALA A 29 1.36 -2.68 -4.70
C ALA A 29 0.83 -2.51 -3.27
N VAL A 30 1.58 -1.73 -2.49
CA VAL A 30 1.19 -1.19 -1.19
C VAL A 30 1.26 0.33 -1.27
N GLU A 31 0.15 1.03 -1.00
CA GLU A 31 0.16 2.47 -0.76
C GLU A 31 0.07 2.72 0.75
N ASN A 32 1.18 3.02 1.40
CA ASN A 32 1.20 3.43 2.81
C ASN A 32 0.83 4.90 2.92
N ILE A 33 -0.23 5.20 3.67
CA ILE A 33 -0.75 6.54 3.84
C ILE A 33 -0.42 7.00 5.25
N TYR A 34 0.27 8.13 5.34
CA TYR A 34 0.67 8.76 6.57
C TYR A 34 0.04 10.15 6.68
N LEU A 35 -0.43 10.51 7.86
CA LEU A 35 -0.85 11.87 8.18
C LEU A 35 0.36 12.68 8.67
N LEU A 36 0.51 13.89 8.16
CA LEU A 36 1.54 14.82 8.60
C LEU A 36 1.01 15.60 9.81
N THR A 37 1.71 15.50 10.92
CA THR A 37 1.46 16.37 12.07
C THR A 37 2.02 17.76 11.79
N GLY A 38 1.48 18.80 12.44
CA GLY A 38 2.03 20.16 12.37
C GLY A 38 3.50 20.30 12.80
N LYS A 39 4.09 19.26 13.41
CA LYS A 39 5.53 19.17 13.75
C LYS A 39 6.36 18.42 12.69
N GLY A 40 5.79 18.14 11.51
CA GLY A 40 6.49 17.46 10.40
C GLY A 40 6.62 15.93 10.56
N ARG A 41 6.08 15.33 11.62
CA ARG A 41 6.10 13.87 11.80
C ARG A 41 5.07 13.20 10.90
N SER A 42 5.46 12.15 10.19
CA SER A 42 4.56 11.26 9.45
C SER A 42 4.04 10.16 10.38
N MET A 43 2.75 10.16 10.67
CA MET A 43 2.11 9.10 11.44
C MET A 43 1.39 8.16 10.49
N TYR A 44 1.67 6.86 10.58
CA TYR A 44 0.95 5.86 9.79
C TYR A 44 -0.55 5.94 10.04
N PHE A 45 -1.35 5.89 8.97
CA PHE A 45 -2.80 5.97 9.06
C PHE A 45 -3.49 4.71 8.54
N TYR A 46 -3.14 4.24 7.33
CA TYR A 46 -3.55 2.94 6.80
C TYR A 46 -2.77 2.64 5.52
N SER A 47 -2.84 1.41 5.03
CA SER A 47 -2.31 1.01 3.72
C SER A 47 -3.45 0.64 2.76
N LYS A 48 -3.23 0.84 1.47
CA LYS A 48 -4.03 0.21 0.41
C LYS A 48 -3.23 -0.88 -0.26
N LEU A 49 -3.86 -2.03 -0.47
CA LEU A 49 -3.24 -3.18 -1.12
C LEU A 49 -3.91 -3.37 -2.47
N SER A 50 -3.14 -3.52 -3.55
CA SER A 50 -3.71 -3.69 -4.89
C SER A 50 -2.80 -4.44 -5.88
N CYS A 51 -3.36 -4.76 -7.05
CA CYS A 51 -2.61 -5.07 -8.26
C CYS A 51 -2.56 -3.78 -9.09
N MET A 52 -1.37 -3.31 -9.43
CA MET A 52 -1.19 -2.03 -10.11
C MET A 52 -0.36 -2.21 -11.38
N THR A 53 -0.82 -1.58 -12.46
CA THR A 53 -0.10 -1.51 -13.74
C THR A 53 0.97 -0.44 -13.66
N ASN A 54 2.15 -0.68 -14.23
CA ASN A 54 3.27 0.29 -14.24
C ASN A 54 3.62 0.83 -12.84
N CYS A 55 3.64 -0.06 -11.86
CA CYS A 55 3.98 0.29 -10.48
C CYS A 55 5.49 0.52 -10.35
N GLU A 56 5.85 1.67 -9.79
CA GLU A 56 7.20 2.05 -9.39
C GLU A 56 7.18 2.59 -7.96
N ASP A 57 8.28 2.41 -7.23
CA ASP A 57 8.41 2.89 -5.86
C ASP A 57 8.47 4.42 -5.87
N ILE A 58 7.48 5.07 -5.26
CA ILE A 58 7.37 6.54 -5.25
C ILE A 58 6.89 7.02 -3.89
N ASN A 59 7.46 8.14 -3.44
CA ASN A 59 7.09 8.79 -2.20
C ASN A 59 6.53 10.18 -2.49
N PHE A 60 5.22 10.34 -2.32
CA PHE A 60 4.48 11.57 -2.55
C PHE A 60 4.27 12.32 -1.24
N LEU A 61 4.74 13.56 -1.17
CA LEU A 61 4.48 14.46 -0.06
C LEU A 61 3.47 15.53 -0.48
N SER A 62 2.34 15.61 0.21
CA SER A 62 1.38 16.71 0.12
C SER A 62 1.28 17.45 1.46
N PHE A 63 0.49 18.52 1.53
CA PHE A 63 0.45 19.42 2.69
C PHE A 63 0.13 18.71 4.02
N GLU A 64 -0.81 17.76 4.02
CA GLU A 64 -1.27 17.06 5.23
C GLU A 64 -0.99 15.56 5.20
N LYS A 65 -0.44 15.05 4.09
CA LYS A 65 -0.36 13.61 3.86
C LYS A 65 0.93 13.25 3.13
N ARG A 66 1.56 12.17 3.58
CA ARG A 66 2.60 11.46 2.84
C ARG A 66 2.02 10.15 2.34
N THR A 67 2.29 9.79 1.09
CA THR A 67 1.90 8.51 0.51
C THR A 67 3.14 7.84 -0.06
N GLU A 68 3.39 6.62 0.37
CA GLU A 68 4.50 5.81 -0.11
C GLU A 68 3.92 4.63 -0.88
N LEU A 69 4.18 4.61 -2.18
CA LEU A 69 3.85 3.51 -3.07
C LEU A 69 5.07 2.58 -3.12
N ILE A 70 4.86 1.31 -2.78
CA ILE A 70 5.88 0.26 -2.84
C ILE A 70 5.35 -0.87 -3.71
N CYS A 71 6.17 -1.32 -4.64
CA CYS A 71 5.83 -2.29 -5.66
C CYS A 71 6.67 -3.56 -5.50
N CYS A 72 6.04 -4.72 -5.58
CA CYS A 72 6.74 -6.01 -5.45
C CYS A 72 6.31 -7.00 -6.53
N LYS A 73 7.29 -7.70 -7.14
CA LYS A 73 7.10 -8.53 -8.34
C LYS A 73 7.44 -10.01 -8.14
N HIS A 74 8.25 -10.35 -7.13
CA HIS A 74 8.96 -11.64 -7.07
C HIS A 74 8.32 -12.70 -6.16
N LYS A 75 7.23 -12.38 -5.45
CA LYS A 75 6.59 -13.30 -4.50
C LYS A 75 5.08 -13.11 -4.51
N ASN A 76 4.32 -14.21 -4.47
CA ASN A 76 2.87 -14.14 -4.28
C ASN A 76 2.55 -13.48 -2.94
N TYR A 77 1.56 -12.59 -2.94
CA TYR A 77 1.09 -11.89 -1.74
C TYR A 77 2.17 -11.05 -1.03
N CYS A 78 3.17 -10.57 -1.78
CA CYS A 78 4.26 -9.77 -1.25
C CYS A 78 3.86 -8.37 -0.77
N ASN A 79 2.63 -7.93 -1.06
CA ASN A 79 2.13 -6.61 -0.68
C ASN A 79 1.43 -6.63 0.70
N LEU A 80 1.93 -7.43 1.64
CA LEU A 80 1.65 -7.22 3.06
C LEU A 80 2.75 -6.32 3.61
N PRO A 81 2.42 -5.20 4.29
CA PRO A 81 3.42 -4.43 5.01
C PRO A 81 3.98 -5.31 6.14
N GLU A 82 5.27 -5.65 6.08
CA GLU A 82 5.97 -6.34 7.17
C GLU A 82 6.32 -5.31 8.26
N GLY A 83 5.94 -5.58 9.52
CA GLY A 83 6.45 -4.83 10.68
C GLY A 83 5.67 -3.59 11.12
N VAL A 84 4.33 -3.64 11.15
CA VAL A 84 3.52 -2.73 11.98
C VAL A 84 2.95 -3.47 13.17
#